data_AF-A0A0C1R4J2-F1
#
_entry.id   AF-A0A0C1R4J2-F1
#
_cell.length_a   1.000
_cell.length_b   1.000
_cell.length_c   1.000
_cell.angle_alpha   90.00
_cell.angle_beta   90.00
_cell.angle_gamma   90.00
#
_symmetry.space_group_name_H-M   'P 1'
#
loop_
_entity.id
_entity.type
_entity.pdbx_description
1 polymer ?
#
loop_
_entity_poly.entity_id
_entity_poly.type
_entity_poly.pdbx_seq_one_letter_code
_entity_poly.pdbx_strand_id
1 'polypeptide(L)'
;MTDSNKFVSDEEKKKMVLDKMTKVCICKAIPRSKIKEAIKSGATTVEEVNKIVGSGSGGCKGRRCGPKIEELINMYKNGEF
;
A
#
# COMPACT_ATOMS: atom_id res chain seq x y z
N MET A 1 -24.54 -19.40 -9.10
CA MET A 1 -23.90 -18.40 -8.21
C MET A 1 -22.84 -17.75 -9.06
N THR A 2 -23.11 -16.51 -9.49
CA THR A 2 -22.48 -15.89 -10.66
C THR A 2 -20.97 -15.77 -10.49
N ASP A 3 -20.22 -16.49 -11.32
CA ASP A 3 -18.85 -16.13 -11.68
C ASP A 3 -18.92 -14.77 -12.38
N SER A 4 -18.91 -13.72 -11.58
CA SER A 4 -18.87 -12.34 -12.05
C SER A 4 -17.52 -12.10 -12.69
N ASN A 5 -17.45 -12.39 -13.98
CA ASN A 5 -16.37 -12.07 -14.91
C ASN A 5 -15.83 -10.66 -14.62
N LYS A 6 -14.72 -10.57 -13.90
CA LYS A 6 -14.06 -9.30 -13.61
C LYS A 6 -13.08 -9.01 -14.74
N PHE A 7 -13.60 -8.44 -15.84
CA PHE A 7 -12.76 -7.86 -16.89
C PHE A 7 -12.07 -6.61 -16.33
N VAL A 8 -10.92 -6.82 -15.67
CA VAL A 8 -10.04 -5.74 -15.20
C VAL A 8 -9.30 -5.19 -16.42
N SER A 9 -9.27 -3.87 -16.57
CA SER A 9 -8.57 -3.21 -17.69
C SER A 9 -7.06 -3.48 -17.63
N ASP A 10 -6.37 -3.41 -18.77
CA ASP A 10 -4.92 -3.65 -18.81
C ASP A 10 -4.13 -2.60 -18.02
N GLU A 11 -4.65 -1.37 -17.94
CA GLU A 11 -4.08 -0.32 -17.08
C GLU A 11 -4.22 -0.63 -15.59
N GLU A 12 -5.37 -1.15 -15.15
CA GLU A 12 -5.53 -1.60 -13.76
C GLU A 12 -4.64 -2.81 -13.44
N LYS A 13 -4.52 -3.78 -14.35
CA LYS A 13 -3.58 -4.90 -14.20
C LYS A 13 -2.14 -4.39 -14.06
N LYS A 14 -1.73 -3.45 -14.91
CA LYS A 14 -0.41 -2.82 -14.88
C LYS A 14 -0.15 -2.10 -13.56
N LYS A 15 -1.12 -1.34 -13.05
CA LYS A 15 -1.05 -0.71 -11.72
C LYS A 15 -0.90 -1.75 -10.60
N MET A 16 -1.68 -2.83 -10.63
CA MET A 16 -1.59 -3.92 -9.64
C MET A 16 -0.21 -4.60 -9.65
N VAL A 17 0.34 -4.85 -10.83
CA VAL A 17 1.70 -5.39 -10.98
C VAL A 17 2.72 -4.42 -10.40
N LEU A 18 2.63 -3.12 -10.74
CA LEU A 18 3.53 -2.10 -10.22
C LEU A 18 3.48 -2.00 -8.70
N ASP A 19 2.31 -2.12 -8.09
CA ASP A 19 2.12 -2.08 -6.64
C ASP A 19 2.70 -3.31 -5.92
N LYS A 20 2.73 -4.47 -6.58
CA LYS A 20 3.41 -5.68 -6.05
C LYS A 20 4.93 -5.58 -6.13
N MET A 21 5.45 -4.97 -7.20
CA MET A 21 6.89 -4.83 -7.42
C MET A 21 7.50 -3.68 -6.62
N THR A 22 6.80 -2.56 -6.49
CA THR A 22 7.36 -1.36 -5.86
C THR A 22 7.45 -1.52 -4.35
N LYS A 23 8.65 -1.38 -3.78
CA LYS A 23 8.88 -1.40 -2.33
C LYS A 23 8.75 0.00 -1.75
N VAL A 24 7.88 0.14 -0.76
CA VAL A 24 7.73 1.39 0.00
C VAL A 24 8.62 1.34 1.24
N CYS A 25 8.59 0.25 2.00
CA CYS A 25 9.56 0.03 3.08
C CYS A 25 10.78 -0.74 2.54
N ILE A 26 11.81 -0.01 2.16
CA ILE A 26 12.99 -0.58 1.49
C ILE A 26 13.79 -1.51 2.45
N CYS A 27 13.94 -1.17 3.73
CA CYS A 27 14.70 -2.03 4.68
C CYS A 27 13.98 -3.31 5.08
N LYS A 28 12.65 -3.36 4.94
CA LYS A 28 11.83 -4.53 5.30
C LYS A 28 11.22 -5.20 4.05
N ALA A 29 11.59 -4.73 2.86
CA ALA A 29 11.08 -5.18 1.56
C ALA A 29 9.54 -5.22 1.45
N ILE A 30 8.82 -4.30 2.11
CA ILE A 30 7.35 -4.27 2.10
C ILE A 30 6.84 -3.58 0.83
N PRO A 31 6.04 -4.28 -0.01
CA PRO A 31 5.54 -3.73 -1.26
C PRO A 31 4.40 -2.73 -1.04
N ARG A 32 4.17 -1.86 -2.03
CA ARG A 32 3.08 -0.86 -2.01
C ARG A 32 1.70 -1.51 -1.89
N SER A 33 1.50 -2.64 -2.54
CA SER A 33 0.25 -3.44 -2.47
C SER A 33 -0.18 -3.71 -1.04
N LYS A 34 0.70 -4.24 -0.17
CA LYS A 34 0.37 -4.50 1.25
C LYS A 34 -0.02 -3.24 2.02
N ILE A 35 0.63 -2.11 1.74
CA ILE A 35 0.30 -0.83 2.37
C ILE A 35 -1.08 -0.35 1.90
N LYS A 36 -1.35 -0.42 0.60
CA LYS A 36 -2.67 -0.06 0.06
C LYS A 36 -3.78 -0.99 0.58
N GLU A 37 -3.51 -2.28 0.74
CA GLU A 37 -4.45 -3.23 1.35
C GLU A 37 -4.76 -2.85 2.81
N ALA A 38 -3.75 -2.47 3.60
CA ALA A 38 -3.95 -1.99 4.98
C ALA A 38 -4.81 -0.71 5.02
N ILE A 39 -4.54 0.25 4.14
CA ILE A 39 -5.32 1.50 4.03
C ILE A 39 -6.76 1.20 3.61
N LYS A 40 -6.99 0.35 2.61
CA LYS A 40 -8.32 -0.10 2.17
C LYS A 40 -9.07 -0.87 3.26
N SER A 41 -8.34 -1.51 4.18
CA SER A 41 -8.90 -2.19 5.34
C SER A 41 -9.19 -1.23 6.52
N GLY A 42 -9.00 0.07 6.34
CA GLY A 42 -9.38 1.11 7.31
C GLY A 42 -8.23 1.75 8.07
N ALA A 43 -6.95 1.45 7.76
CA ALA A 43 -5.84 2.16 8.38
C ALA A 43 -5.77 3.62 7.89
N THR A 44 -5.78 4.59 8.82
CA THR A 44 -5.83 6.02 8.49
C THR A 44 -4.60 6.80 8.97
N THR A 45 -3.69 6.15 9.69
CA THR A 45 -2.43 6.73 10.20
C THR A 45 -1.23 5.89 9.79
N VAL A 46 -0.04 6.52 9.78
CA VAL A 46 1.23 5.82 9.48
C VAL A 46 1.49 4.73 10.52
N GLU A 47 1.16 4.96 11.79
CA GLU A 47 1.29 4.04 12.90
C GLU A 47 0.41 2.79 12.73
N GLU A 48 -0.86 2.97 12.35
CA GLU A 48 -1.77 1.85 12.06
C GLU A 48 -1.27 1.01 10.89
N VAL A 49 -0.86 1.66 9.79
CA VAL A 49 -0.27 0.96 8.65
C VAL A 49 0.96 0.18 9.09
N ASN A 50 1.88 0.82 9.82
CA ASN A 50 3.09 0.17 10.34
C ASN A 50 2.77 -1.05 11.20
N LYS A 51 1.75 -0.97 12.07
CA LYS A 51 1.30 -2.07 12.92
C LYS A 51 0.77 -3.24 12.09
N ILE A 52 0.01 -2.97 11.03
CA ILE A 52 -0.60 -4.00 10.17
C ILE A 52 0.46 -4.69 9.30
N VAL A 53 1.34 -3.93 8.63
CA VAL A 53 2.26 -4.50 7.62
C VAL A 53 3.66 -4.76 8.14
N GLY A 54 3.97 -4.33 9.36
CA GLY A 54 5.29 -4.47 9.99
C GLY A 54 6.35 -3.48 9.49
N SER A 55 5.96 -2.41 8.79
CA SER A 55 6.87 -1.30 8.43
C SER A 55 7.23 -0.46 9.66
N GLY A 56 8.14 0.49 9.51
CA GLY A 56 8.58 1.34 10.63
C GLY A 56 9.56 0.67 11.60
N SER A 57 9.54 -0.66 11.74
CA SER A 57 10.31 -1.43 12.73
C SER A 57 11.74 -1.83 12.32
N GLY A 58 12.18 -1.49 11.10
CA GLY A 58 13.54 -1.81 10.61
C GLY A 58 14.61 -0.82 11.11
N GLY A 59 15.88 -1.06 10.76
CA GLY A 59 17.00 -0.22 11.20
C GLY A 59 16.92 1.27 10.83
N CYS A 60 16.12 1.63 9.81
CA CYS A 60 15.86 3.03 9.48
C CYS A 60 14.71 3.66 10.27
N LYS A 61 14.06 2.92 11.18
CA LYS A 61 13.00 3.38 12.10
C LYS A 61 11.89 4.19 11.44
N GLY A 62 11.39 3.73 10.29
CA GLY A 62 10.31 4.39 9.55
C GLY A 62 10.73 5.62 8.73
N ARG A 63 11.93 6.18 8.92
CA ARG A 63 12.39 7.43 8.25
C ARG A 63 12.21 7.46 6.73
N ARG A 64 12.34 6.30 6.06
CA ARG A 64 12.25 6.20 4.58
C ARG A 64 10.87 5.88 4.03
N CYS A 65 10.01 5.23 4.83
CA CYS A 65 8.69 4.80 4.37
C CYS A 65 7.57 5.65 4.95
N GLY A 66 7.74 6.28 6.11
CA GLY A 66 6.73 7.10 6.77
C GLY A 66 6.12 8.15 5.84
N PRO A 67 6.92 9.05 5.23
CA PRO A 67 6.38 10.08 4.32
C PRO A 67 5.62 9.48 3.12
N LYS A 68 6.10 8.35 2.58
CA LYS A 68 5.44 7.66 1.45
C LYS A 68 4.13 6.97 1.87
N ILE A 69 4.05 6.48 3.10
CA ILE A 69 2.83 5.89 3.66
C ILE A 69 1.80 6.99 3.87
N GLU A 70 2.21 8.14 4.41
CA GLU A 70 1.36 9.31 4.60
C GLU A 70 0.79 9.82 3.27
N GLU A 71 1.64 9.93 2.24
CA GLU A 71 1.21 10.25 0.87
C GLU A 71 0.14 9.28 0.36
N LEU A 72 0.37 7.96 0.50
CA LEU A 72 -0.61 6.95 0.09
C LEU A 72 -1.93 7.05 0.86
N ILE A 73 -1.89 7.37 2.15
CA ILE A 73 -3.11 7.60 2.95
C ILE A 73 -3.88 8.81 2.39
N ASN A 74 -3.20 9.90 2.07
CA ASN A 74 -3.83 11.10 1.53
C ASN A 74 -4.42 10.87 0.13
N MET A 75 -3.67 10.21 -0.75
CA MET A 75 -4.17 9.78 -2.06
C MET A 75 -5.44 8.92 -1.95
N TYR A 76 -5.50 8.00 -0.97
CA TYR A 76 -6.71 7.20 -0.75
C TYR A 76 -7.89 8.04 -0.27
N LYS A 77 -7.67 8.98 0.66
CA LYS A 77 -8.70 9.93 1.12
C LYS A 77 -9.25 10.79 -0.02
N ASN A 78 -8.41 11.08 -1.02
CA ASN A 78 -8.77 11.84 -2.21
C ASN A 78 -9.36 10.98 -3.35
N GLY A 79 -9.48 9.66 -3.17
CA GLY A 79 -10.01 8.75 -4.19
C GLY A 79 -9.07 8.48 -5.37
N GLU A 80 -7.76 8.66 -5.18
CA GLU A 80 -6.76 8.55 -6.26
C GLU A 80 -6.30 7.09 -6.50
N PHE A 81 -6.63 6.13 -5.63
CA PHE A 81 -6.44 4.68 -5.86
C PHE A 81 -7.31 3.73 -5.01
#